data_AF-A0A0D5A171-F1
#
_entry.id   AF-A0A0D5A171-F1
#
_cell.length_a   1.000
_cell.length_b   1.000
_cell.length_c   1.000
_cell.angle_alpha   90.00
_cell.angle_beta   90.00
_cell.angle_gamma   90.00
#
_symmetry.space_group_name_H-M   'P 1'
#
loop_
_entity.id
_entity.type
_entity.pdbx_description
1 polymer ?
#
loop_
_entity_poly.entity_id
_entity_poly.type
_entity_poly.pdbx_seq_one_letter_code
_entity_poly.pdbx_strand_id
1 'polypeptide(L)'
;MQLYTVHFTTKQVVSQFNDRGVKTGEYEIDYPQTLHALPLSTCQGYKKFGNWRIEPYYSDATKRPVESRKQNSNFRGTTPAAKKAAPAKPKTSSISNAARTGDLAAAISAGAK
;
A
#
# COMPACT_ATOMS: atom_id res chain seq x y z
N MET A 1 -18.78 7.43 -16.15
CA MET A 1 -19.46 7.78 -14.88
C MET A 1 -18.63 8.85 -14.17
N GLN A 2 -19.25 9.97 -13.78
CA GLN A 2 -18.57 11.04 -13.05
C GLN A 2 -18.46 10.67 -11.56
N LEU A 3 -17.27 10.82 -10.98
CA LEU A 3 -17.01 10.63 -9.55
C LEU A 3 -16.93 11.98 -8.84
N TYR A 4 -17.14 11.95 -7.52
CA TYR A 4 -17.21 13.12 -6.68
C TYR A 4 -16.37 12.97 -5.41
N THR A 5 -15.92 14.10 -4.89
CA THR A 5 -15.37 14.26 -3.56
C THR A 5 -16.44 14.88 -2.67
N VAL A 6 -16.62 14.35 -1.46
CA VAL A 6 -17.52 14.92 -0.44
C VAL A 6 -16.69 15.36 0.76
N HIS A 7 -16.99 16.55 1.26
CA HIS A 7 -16.46 17.03 2.53
C HIS A 7 -17.61 17.23 3.51
N PHE A 8 -17.39 16.86 4.76
CA PHE A 8 -18.37 16.99 5.83
C PHE A 8 -17.67 17.02 7.19
N THR A 9 -18.35 17.48 8.22
CA THR A 9 -17.87 17.48 9.60
C THR A 9 -18.62 16.41 10.39
N THR A 10 -17.87 15.54 11.08
CA THR A 10 -18.40 14.55 12.01
C THR A 10 -18.14 14.99 13.44
N LYS A 11 -19.10 14.75 14.34
CA LYS A 11 -18.89 14.93 15.78
C LYS A 11 -18.29 13.68 16.38
N GLN A 12 -17.20 13.84 17.12
CA GLN A 12 -16.59 12.79 17.91
C GLN A 12 -16.71 13.16 19.39
N VAL A 13 -17.33 12.29 20.18
CA VAL A 13 -17.37 12.42 21.64
C VAL A 13 -16.10 11.81 22.20
N VAL A 14 -15.28 12.61 22.88
CA VAL A 14 -14.08 12.13 23.55
C VAL A 14 -14.33 12.11 25.04
N SER A 15 -14.29 10.91 25.63
CA SER A 15 -14.31 10.74 27.09
C SER A 15 -12.90 10.93 27.63
N GLN A 16 -12.76 11.82 28.62
CA GLN A 16 -11.52 11.97 29.38
C GLN A 16 -11.54 11.01 30.57
N PHE A 17 -10.45 10.28 30.74
CA PHE A 17 -10.22 9.40 31.88
C PHE A 17 -8.99 9.89 32.64
N ASN A 18 -9.02 9.81 33.96
CA ASN A 18 -7.84 10.07 34.78
C ASN A 18 -6.89 8.86 34.81
N ASP A 19 -5.72 9.00 35.44
CA ASP A 19 -4.71 7.94 35.57
C ASP A 19 -5.20 6.69 36.32
N ARG A 20 -6.38 6.78 36.96
CA ARG A 20 -7.06 5.69 37.66
C ARG A 20 -8.19 5.07 36.84
N GLY A 21 -8.37 5.48 35.59
CA GLY A 21 -9.41 4.99 34.68
C GLY A 21 -10.83 5.50 34.98
N VAL A 22 -10.99 6.50 35.85
CA VAL A 22 -12.29 7.11 36.15
C VAL A 22 -12.57 8.22 35.15
N LYS A 23 -13.77 8.20 34.57
CA LYS A 23 -14.24 9.21 33.61
C LYS A 23 -14.36 10.57 34.30
N THR A 24 -13.55 11.53 33.89
CA THR A 24 -13.48 12.89 34.45
C THR A 24 -14.30 13.90 33.64
N GLY A 25 -14.64 13.60 32.39
CA GLY A 25 -15.47 14.47 31.57
C GLY A 25 -15.70 13.93 30.17
N GLU A 26 -16.57 14.62 29.42
CA GLU A 26 -16.78 14.42 27.99
C GLU A 26 -16.76 15.77 27.30
N TYR A 27 -16.15 15.81 26.12
CA TYR A 27 -16.21 16.95 25.23
C TYR A 27 -16.49 16.48 23.80
N GLU A 28 -17.29 17.26 23.08
CA GLU A 28 -17.55 17.05 21.66
C GLU A 28 -16.48 17.77 20.84
N ILE A 29 -15.86 17.05 19.90
CA ILE A 29 -14.94 17.61 18.92
C ILE A 29 -15.56 17.49 17.53
N ASP A 30 -15.53 18.60 16.78
CA ASP A 30 -15.86 18.60 15.37
C ASP A 30 -14.64 18.17 14.54
N TYR A 31 -14.77 17.08 13.79
CA TYR A 31 -13.71 16.52 12.95
C TYR A 31 -14.07 16.63 11.46
N PRO A 32 -13.30 17.37 10.65
CA PRO A 32 -13.53 17.46 9.22
C PRO A 32 -13.08 16.18 8.51
N GLN A 33 -13.96 15.59 7.70
CA GLN A 33 -13.69 14.43 6.86
C GLN A 33 -13.85 14.78 5.38
N THR A 34 -13.00 14.16 4.56
CA THR A 34 -13.07 14.25 3.10
C THR A 34 -12.98 12.85 2.52
N LEU A 35 -13.96 12.48 1.69
CA LEU A 35 -13.98 11.21 0.98
C LEU A 35 -13.93 11.47 -0.52
N HIS A 36 -13.09 10.71 -1.22
CA HIS A 36 -12.83 10.89 -2.66
C HIS A 36 -13.42 9.75 -3.48
N ALA A 37 -13.56 10.00 -4.79
CA ALA A 37 -13.90 8.99 -5.79
C ALA A 37 -15.22 8.23 -5.51
N LEU A 38 -16.24 8.92 -5.00
CA LEU A 38 -17.54 8.34 -4.69
C LEU A 38 -18.57 8.62 -5.81
N PRO A 39 -19.54 7.70 -6.04
CA PRO A 39 -20.68 7.99 -6.90
C PRO A 39 -21.65 8.97 -6.22
N LEU A 40 -22.41 9.72 -7.03
CA LEU A 40 -23.30 10.78 -6.54
C LEU A 40 -24.31 10.29 -5.50
N SER A 41 -24.88 9.10 -5.69
CA SER A 41 -25.84 8.51 -4.75
C SER A 41 -25.24 8.33 -3.35
N THR A 42 -24.01 7.84 -3.27
CA THR A 42 -23.28 7.69 -2.01
C THR A 42 -22.96 9.04 -1.39
N CYS A 43 -22.56 10.04 -2.19
CA CYS A 43 -22.30 11.40 -1.68
C CYS A 43 -23.55 12.07 -1.08
N GLN A 44 -24.73 11.83 -1.66
CA GLN A 44 -26.01 12.34 -1.15
C GLN A 44 -26.35 11.78 0.24
N GLY A 45 -25.92 10.55 0.54
CA GLY A 45 -26.12 9.95 1.87
C GLY A 45 -25.43 10.70 3.02
N TYR A 46 -24.39 11.50 2.72
CA TYR A 46 -23.67 12.30 3.70
C TYR A 46 -24.28 13.68 3.95
N LYS A 47 -25.38 14.05 3.29
CA LYS A 47 -26.04 15.35 3.47
C LYS A 47 -26.55 15.60 4.90
N LYS A 48 -26.68 14.54 5.71
CA LYS A 48 -27.06 14.60 7.13
C LYS A 48 -25.96 15.13 8.05
N PHE A 49 -24.71 15.18 7.59
CA PHE A 49 -23.58 15.67 8.37
C PHE A 49 -23.39 17.18 8.18
N GLY A 50 -22.74 17.83 9.14
CA GLY A 50 -22.50 19.28 9.10
C GLY A 50 -21.55 19.67 7.96
N ASN A 51 -21.66 20.91 7.48
CA ASN A 51 -20.77 21.51 6.47
C ASN A 51 -20.61 20.66 5.19
N TRP A 52 -21.67 19.95 4.79
CA TRP A 52 -21.65 19.09 3.62
C TRP A 52 -21.42 19.89 2.33
N ARG A 53 -20.39 19.52 1.58
CA ARG A 53 -20.09 20.05 0.24
C ARG A 53 -19.62 18.94 -0.69
N ILE A 54 -19.98 19.04 -1.97
CA ILE A 54 -19.58 18.09 -3.02
C ILE A 54 -18.81 18.83 -4.10
N GLU A 55 -17.73 18.22 -4.55
CA GLU A 55 -16.90 18.70 -5.66
C GLU A 55 -16.69 17.57 -6.68
N PRO A 56 -16.59 17.87 -7.99
CA PRO A 56 -16.21 16.87 -8.98
C PRO A 56 -14.83 16.29 -8.66
N TYR A 57 -14.70 14.96 -8.66
CA TYR A 57 -13.41 14.31 -8.47
C TYR A 57 -12.68 14.19 -9.80
N TYR A 58 -11.48 14.77 -9.86
CA TYR A 58 -10.53 14.57 -10.93
C TYR A 58 -9.41 13.65 -10.41
N SER A 59 -9.20 12.51 -11.07
CA SER A 59 -8.09 11.63 -10.74
C SER A 59 -6.79 12.28 -11.22
N ASP A 60 -6.14 13.04 -10.34
CA ASP A 60 -4.84 13.61 -10.63
C ASP A 60 -3.81 12.47 -10.65
N ALA A 61 -3.51 11.96 -11.85
CA ALA A 61 -2.65 10.78 -12.04
C ALA A 61 -1.23 10.98 -11.47
N THR A 62 -0.83 12.24 -11.27
CA THR A 62 0.47 12.65 -10.73
C THR A 62 0.59 12.47 -9.21
N LYS A 63 -0.53 12.38 -8.48
CA LYS A 63 -0.56 12.24 -7.01
C LYS A 63 -0.76 10.82 -6.51
N ARG A 64 -0.76 9.83 -7.41
CA ARG A 64 -0.80 8.42 -7.00
C ARG A 64 0.47 8.13 -6.19
N PRO A 65 0.38 7.68 -4.92
CA PRO A 65 1.56 7.27 -4.18
C PRO A 65 2.21 6.14 -4.98
N VAL A 66 3.44 6.38 -5.42
CA VAL A 66 4.27 5.36 -6.06
C VAL A 66 4.35 4.21 -5.07
N GLU A 67 3.84 3.04 -5.45
CA GLU A 67 3.90 1.85 -4.60
C GLU A 67 5.32 1.74 -4.04
N SER A 68 5.43 1.69 -2.72
CA SER A 68 6.72 1.56 -2.07
C SER A 68 7.34 0.26 -2.56
N ARG A 69 8.39 0.40 -3.37
CA ARG A 69 9.18 -0.71 -3.89
C ARG A 69 9.59 -1.55 -2.68
N LYS A 70 8.99 -2.73 -2.51
CA LYS A 70 9.25 -3.63 -1.39
C LYS A 70 10.77 -3.75 -1.23
N GLN A 71 11.30 -3.17 -0.17
CA GLN A 71 12.72 -3.20 0.11
C GLN A 71 13.01 -4.64 0.52
N ASN A 72 13.68 -5.40 -0.35
CA ASN A 72 14.17 -6.73 0.00
C ASN A 72 15.24 -6.55 1.09
N SER A 73 14.82 -6.58 2.35
CA SER A 73 15.75 -6.71 3.46
C SER A 73 16.31 -8.12 3.41
N ASN A 74 17.49 -8.26 2.81
CA ASN A 74 18.32 -9.43 3.01
C ASN A 74 18.79 -9.41 4.47
N PHE A 75 17.97 -9.93 5.38
CA PHE A 75 18.39 -10.24 6.74
C PHE A 75 19.48 -11.31 6.65
N ARG A 76 20.73 -10.87 6.60
CA ARG A 76 21.90 -11.76 6.56
C ARG A 76 22.16 -12.20 7.99
N GLY A 77 21.50 -13.31 8.38
CA GLY A 77 21.74 -13.97 9.65
C GLY A 77 23.24 -14.15 9.88
N THR A 78 23.72 -13.69 11.03
CA THR A 78 25.09 -13.87 11.49
C THR A 78 25.40 -15.36 11.60
N THR A 79 26.19 -15.88 10.68
CA THR A 79 26.84 -17.20 10.82
C THR A 79 28.35 -17.01 10.69
N PRO A 80 29.15 -17.76 11.47
CA PRO A 80 30.50 -17.37 11.82
C PRO A 80 31.49 -17.59 10.67
N ALA A 81 32.52 -16.75 10.63
CA ALA A 81 33.53 -16.70 9.59
C ALA A 81 34.22 -18.05 9.35
N ALA A 82 34.17 -18.54 8.10
CA ALA A 82 35.02 -19.61 7.62
C ALA A 82 35.71 -19.20 6.29
N LYS A 83 36.95 -19.68 6.13
CA LYS A 83 38.04 -19.18 5.29
C LYS A 83 37.82 -19.29 3.75
N LYS A 84 38.61 -18.47 3.03
CA LYS A 84 38.68 -18.24 1.56
C LYS A 84 38.88 -19.51 0.70
N ALA A 85 38.29 -19.52 -0.51
CA ALA A 85 38.78 -20.23 -1.71
C ALA A 85 38.34 -19.51 -3.02
N ALA A 86 39.17 -19.55 -4.06
CA ALA A 86 39.11 -18.75 -5.30
C ALA A 86 37.97 -19.14 -6.29
N PRO A 87 37.54 -18.24 -7.21
CA PRO A 87 36.42 -18.54 -8.11
C PRO A 87 36.87 -19.29 -9.38
N ALA A 88 36.37 -20.51 -9.57
CA ALA A 88 36.36 -21.19 -10.86
C ALA A 88 35.29 -20.55 -11.77
N LYS A 89 35.62 -20.25 -13.03
CA LYS A 89 34.66 -19.75 -14.03
C LYS A 89 33.54 -20.80 -14.25
N PRO A 90 32.26 -20.46 -14.07
CA PRO A 90 31.19 -21.43 -14.31
C PRO A 90 30.93 -21.56 -15.82
N LYS A 91 30.95 -22.81 -16.31
CA LYS A 91 30.38 -23.18 -17.62
C LYS A 91 28.91 -22.79 -17.62
N THR A 92 28.52 -21.88 -18.50
CA THR A 92 27.12 -21.49 -18.68
C THR A 92 26.31 -22.70 -19.13
N SER A 93 25.47 -23.21 -18.23
CA SER A 93 24.49 -24.24 -18.56
C SER A 93 23.48 -23.68 -19.55
N SER A 94 23.02 -24.50 -20.49
CA SER A 94 22.02 -24.17 -21.53
C SER A 94 20.75 -23.53 -20.94
N ILE A 95 20.42 -23.88 -19.69
CA ILE A 95 19.32 -23.33 -18.90
C ILE A 95 19.46 -21.80 -18.70
N SER A 96 20.69 -21.31 -18.47
CA SER A 96 20.94 -19.89 -18.23
C SER A 96 20.82 -19.04 -19.51
N ASN A 97 21.01 -19.64 -20.69
CA ASN A 97 20.84 -18.92 -21.96
C ASN A 97 19.35 -18.86 -22.38
N ALA A 98 18.59 -19.93 -22.17
CA ALA A 98 17.14 -19.95 -22.45
C ALA A 98 16.38 -18.91 -21.61
N ALA A 99 16.75 -18.72 -20.33
CA ALA A 99 16.17 -17.70 -19.46
C ALA A 99 16.48 -16.26 -19.93
N ARG A 100 17.57 -16.08 -20.70
CA ARG A 100 17.99 -14.78 -21.23
C ARG A 100 17.39 -14.46 -22.59
N THR A 101 17.16 -15.47 -23.44
CA THR A 101 16.61 -15.31 -24.79
C THR A 101 15.10 -15.50 -24.88
N GLY A 102 14.46 -16.01 -23.81
CA GLY A 102 13.02 -16.25 -23.77
C GLY A 102 12.57 -17.48 -24.58
N ASP A 103 13.51 -18.27 -25.09
CA ASP A 103 13.23 -19.50 -25.83
C ASP A 103 13.01 -20.66 -24.86
N LEU A 104 11.76 -20.78 -24.38
CA LEU A 104 11.35 -21.77 -23.39
C LEU A 104 11.37 -23.21 -23.93
N ALA A 105 11.38 -23.41 -25.25
CA ALA A 105 11.40 -24.74 -25.85
C ALA A 105 12.74 -25.47 -25.60
N ALA A 106 13.86 -24.74 -25.66
CA ALA A 106 15.19 -25.29 -25.39
C ALA A 106 15.37 -25.71 -23.91
N ALA A 107 14.68 -25.03 -22.98
CA ALA A 107 14.73 -25.36 -21.56
C ALA A 107 14.02 -26.68 -21.23
N ILE A 108 12.90 -26.97 -21.91
CA ILE A 108 12.12 -28.18 -21.67
C ILE A 108 12.85 -29.42 -22.23
N SER A 109 13.45 -29.32 -23.42
CA SER A 109 14.21 -30.43 -24.01
C SER A 109 15.48 -30.79 -23.20
N ALA A 110 16.04 -29.86 -22.44
CA ALA A 110 17.23 -30.10 -21.62
C ALA A 110 16.90 -30.72 -20.24
N GLY A 111 15.65 -30.64 -19.79
CA GLY A 111 15.19 -31.16 -18.50
C GLY A 111 14.58 -32.57 -18.54
N ALA A 112 14.40 -33.15 -19.73
CA ALA A 112 13.93 -34.52 -19.89
C ALA A 112 15.13 -35.49 -20.01
N LYS A 113 15.75 -35.82 -18.88
CA LYS A 113 16.61 -36.99 -18.72
C LYS A 113 16.45 -37.56 -17.32
#